data_AF-A0A353Y9V7-F1
#
_entry.id   AF-A0A353Y9V7-F1
#
_cell.length_a   1.000
_cell.length_b   1.000
_cell.length_c   1.000
_cell.angle_alpha   90.00
_cell.angle_beta   90.00
_cell.angle_gamma   90.00
#
_symmetry.space_group_name_H-M   'P 1'
#
loop_
_entity.id
_entity.type
_entity.pdbx_description
1 polymer ?
#
loop_
_entity_poly.entity_id
_entity_poly.type
_entity_poly.pdbx_seq_one_letter_code
_entity_poly.pdbx_strand_id
1 'polypeptide(L)'
;AVQALQQAERRNDLARQIAEHIRKQPGTVLVPDMVVDFACGPWAQVMAQAQMEGKVDQPGEPDYVALLEDLFWSVRPDQTRQQPGQLVKVIPQLIQGLRKGLERIHFPQAQAEQFFSQLFALHQGGMEGMSSARSLRAVPRPAAGTWLAPEEARDSGFMDDLGGAEAGGGDFAATVPADFPSEFPATVPM
;
A
#
# COMPACT_ATOMS: atom_id res chain seq x y z
N ALA A 1 45.89 4.38 13.27
CA ALA A 1 45.48 2.96 13.37
C ALA A 1 44.73 2.66 14.67
N VAL A 2 45.36 2.83 15.85
CA VAL A 2 44.75 2.49 17.16
C VAL A 2 43.44 3.26 17.45
N GLN A 3 43.37 4.56 17.19
CA GLN A 3 42.16 5.36 17.41
C GLN A 3 40.96 4.90 16.56
N ALA A 4 41.20 4.55 15.29
CA ALA A 4 40.15 4.04 14.40
C ALA A 4 39.63 2.66 14.85
N LEU A 5 40.54 1.79 15.33
CA LEU A 5 40.15 0.51 15.91
C LEU A 5 39.31 0.70 17.18
N GLN A 6 39.75 1.55 18.11
CA GLN A 6 39.02 1.86 19.33
C GLN A 6 37.64 2.47 19.06
N GLN A 7 37.49 3.24 17.98
CA GLN A 7 36.20 3.77 17.57
C GLN A 7 35.30 2.65 17.02
N ALA A 8 35.85 1.74 16.22
CA ALA A 8 35.11 0.58 15.70
C ALA A 8 34.67 -0.37 16.82
N GLU A 9 35.52 -0.61 17.82
CA GLU A 9 35.21 -1.41 19.01
C GLU A 9 34.06 -0.80 19.82
N ARG A 10 34.15 0.51 20.15
CA ARG A 10 33.08 1.24 20.85
C ARG A 10 31.75 1.16 20.11
N ARG A 11 31.76 1.29 18.77
CA ARG A 11 30.56 1.16 17.95
C ARG A 11 29.98 -0.26 18.04
N ASN A 12 30.82 -1.29 17.94
CA ASN A 12 30.38 -2.68 18.02
C ASN A 12 29.79 -3.02 19.40
N ASP A 13 30.40 -2.55 20.49
CA ASP A 13 29.87 -2.78 21.84
C ASP A 13 28.52 -2.10 22.06
N LEU A 14 28.35 -0.88 21.55
CA LEU A 14 27.08 -0.17 21.60
C LEU A 14 26.02 -0.85 20.72
N ALA A 15 26.38 -1.24 19.49
CA ALA A 15 25.49 -1.94 18.58
C ALA A 15 25.02 -3.28 19.17
N ARG A 16 25.89 -4.03 19.86
CA ARG A 16 25.52 -5.26 20.55
C ARG A 16 24.48 -5.02 21.65
N GLN A 17 24.66 -3.98 22.47
CA GLN A 17 23.69 -3.62 23.51
C GLN A 17 22.34 -3.22 22.92
N ILE A 18 22.34 -2.44 21.83
CA ILE A 18 21.13 -2.06 21.09
C ILE A 18 20.44 -3.31 20.54
N ALA A 19 21.18 -4.22 19.89
CA ALA A 19 20.63 -5.46 19.35
C ALA A 19 19.99 -6.34 20.46
N GLU A 20 20.64 -6.45 21.62
CA GLU A 20 20.07 -7.15 22.78
C GLU A 20 18.77 -6.49 23.27
N HIS A 21 18.69 -5.15 23.25
CA HIS A 21 17.47 -4.43 23.58
C HIS A 21 16.35 -4.69 22.57
N ILE A 22 16.66 -4.59 21.26
CA ILE A 22 15.72 -4.85 20.17
C ILE A 22 15.10 -6.24 20.30
N ARG A 23 15.92 -7.29 20.52
CA ARG A 23 15.43 -8.67 20.65
C ARG A 23 14.43 -8.86 21.80
N LYS A 24 14.59 -8.10 22.88
CA LYS A 24 13.72 -8.18 24.08
C LYS A 24 12.41 -7.42 23.92
N GLN A 25 12.26 -6.59 22.89
CA GLN A 25 11.03 -5.85 22.69
C GLN A 25 9.88 -6.79 22.29
N PRO A 26 8.67 -6.66 22.88
CA PRO A 26 7.52 -7.49 22.51
C PRO A 26 7.17 -7.45 21.02
N GLY A 27 7.55 -6.37 20.33
CA GLY A 27 7.35 -6.18 18.91
C GLY A 27 8.09 -7.18 18.01
N THR A 28 9.01 -8.01 18.52
CA THR A 28 9.76 -8.97 17.69
C THR A 28 9.00 -10.29 17.46
N VAL A 29 7.98 -10.60 18.27
CA VAL A 29 7.33 -11.93 18.35
C VAL A 29 6.61 -12.37 17.06
N LEU A 30 6.31 -11.43 16.14
CA LEU A 30 5.62 -11.70 14.86
C LEU A 30 6.32 -11.06 13.67
N VAL A 31 7.62 -10.79 13.80
CA VAL A 31 8.43 -10.17 12.73
C VAL A 31 9.22 -11.28 12.03
N PRO A 32 9.25 -11.33 10.68
CA PRO A 32 10.06 -12.31 9.96
C PRO A 32 11.55 -12.25 10.35
N ASP A 33 12.20 -13.40 10.46
CA ASP A 33 13.60 -13.51 10.93
C ASP A 33 14.55 -12.58 10.18
N MET A 34 14.41 -12.47 8.85
CA MET A 34 15.26 -11.57 8.04
C MET A 34 15.20 -10.10 8.46
N VAL A 35 14.08 -9.66 9.04
CA VAL A 35 13.88 -8.29 9.53
C VAL A 35 14.46 -8.15 10.94
N VAL A 36 14.34 -9.18 11.78
CA VAL A 36 15.00 -9.22 13.09
C VAL A 36 16.51 -9.22 12.94
N ASP A 37 17.05 -10.00 12.00
CA ASP A 37 18.48 -10.07 11.68
C ASP A 37 19.00 -8.72 11.16
N PHE A 38 18.24 -8.07 10.27
CA PHE A 38 18.55 -6.72 9.83
C PHE A 38 18.55 -5.71 10.99
N ALA A 39 17.52 -5.75 11.84
CA ALA A 39 17.38 -4.84 12.97
C ALA A 39 18.51 -5.01 14.00
N CYS A 40 18.85 -6.27 14.33
CA CYS A 40 19.87 -6.61 15.31
C CYS A 40 21.30 -6.55 14.75
N GLY A 41 21.46 -6.51 13.43
CA GLY A 41 22.76 -6.42 12.76
C GLY A 41 23.01 -5.00 12.24
N PRO A 42 22.82 -4.75 10.94
CA PRO A 42 23.15 -3.45 10.33
C PRO A 42 22.39 -2.28 10.96
N TRP A 43 21.11 -2.42 11.33
CA TRP A 43 20.37 -1.28 11.90
C TRP A 43 20.88 -0.89 13.30
N ALA A 44 21.22 -1.86 14.15
CA ALA A 44 21.85 -1.59 15.44
C ALA A 44 23.19 -0.84 15.29
N GLN A 45 23.95 -1.12 14.22
CA GLN A 45 25.17 -0.38 13.88
C GLN A 45 24.89 1.07 13.46
N VAL A 46 23.80 1.31 12.71
CA VAL A 46 23.36 2.67 12.37
C VAL A 46 23.01 3.47 13.63
N MET A 47 22.21 2.87 14.53
CA MET A 47 21.81 3.53 15.78
C MET A 47 23.02 3.80 16.70
N ALA A 48 23.99 2.88 16.75
CA ALA A 48 25.24 3.10 17.48
C ALA A 48 26.06 4.25 16.87
N GLN A 49 26.20 4.27 15.55
CA GLN A 49 26.91 5.33 14.83
C GLN A 49 26.24 6.71 15.05
N ALA A 50 24.90 6.78 15.02
CA ALA A 50 24.15 8.00 15.26
C ALA A 50 24.36 8.56 16.68
N GLN A 51 24.36 7.67 17.69
CA GLN A 51 24.67 8.02 19.07
C GLN A 51 26.10 8.53 19.24
N MET A 52 27.08 7.84 18.65
CA MET A 52 28.49 8.25 18.74
C MET A 52 28.78 9.60 18.07
N GLU A 53 28.03 9.95 17.03
CA GLU A 53 28.13 11.25 16.36
C GLU A 53 27.34 12.37 17.06
N GLY A 54 26.62 12.08 18.15
CA GLY A 54 25.75 13.06 18.82
C GLY A 54 24.63 13.58 17.91
N LYS A 55 24.15 12.73 17.00
CA LYS A 55 23.13 13.06 15.99
C LYS A 55 21.75 12.47 16.29
N VAL A 56 21.59 11.89 17.48
CA VAL A 56 20.28 11.51 18.01
C VAL A 56 19.52 12.79 18.36
N ASP A 57 18.24 12.85 18.00
CA ASP A 57 17.32 13.97 18.24
C ASP A 57 17.74 15.33 17.63
N GLN A 58 18.64 15.31 16.65
CA GLN A 58 19.06 16.54 15.98
C GLN A 58 18.10 16.96 14.85
N PRO A 59 17.83 18.26 14.68
CA PRO A 59 16.99 18.74 13.59
C PRO A 59 17.48 18.27 12.21
N GLY A 60 16.62 17.62 11.43
CA GLY A 60 16.93 17.11 10.10
C GLY A 60 17.59 15.73 10.05
N GLU A 61 17.89 15.12 11.20
CA GLU A 61 18.23 13.71 11.29
C GLU A 61 16.96 12.85 11.36
N PRO A 62 16.96 11.65 10.75
CA PRO A 62 15.85 10.73 10.90
C PRO A 62 15.76 10.22 12.34
N ASP A 63 14.54 10.01 12.81
CA ASP A 63 14.32 9.29 14.06
C ASP A 63 14.57 7.80 13.83
N TYR A 64 15.74 7.33 14.24
CA TYR A 64 16.18 5.95 14.03
C TYR A 64 15.37 4.93 14.83
N VAL A 65 14.73 5.34 15.93
CA VAL A 65 13.85 4.48 16.73
C VAL A 65 12.49 4.38 16.04
N ALA A 66 11.90 5.50 15.63
CA ALA A 66 10.64 5.50 14.90
C ALA A 66 10.73 4.70 13.58
N LEU A 67 11.86 4.80 12.86
CA LEU A 67 12.09 3.99 11.66
C LEU A 67 12.12 2.48 11.96
N LEU A 68 12.63 2.08 13.12
CA LEU A 68 12.62 0.67 13.53
C LEU A 68 11.20 0.21 13.87
N GLU A 69 10.42 1.04 14.56
CA GLU A 69 9.03 0.77 14.89
C GLU A 69 8.17 0.66 13.63
N ASP A 70 8.32 1.59 12.69
CA ASP A 70 7.68 1.56 11.37
C ASP A 70 8.07 0.31 10.57
N LEU A 71 9.34 -0.10 10.62
CA LEU A 71 9.81 -1.34 10.00
C LEU A 71 9.09 -2.56 10.58
N PHE A 72 9.06 -2.69 11.89
CA PHE A 72 8.41 -3.83 12.55
C PHE A 72 6.90 -3.85 12.35
N TRP A 73 6.26 -2.70 12.31
CA TRP A 73 4.83 -2.59 12.00
C TRP A 73 4.54 -2.99 10.54
N SER A 74 5.32 -2.47 9.58
CA SER A 74 5.08 -2.63 8.14
C SER A 74 5.22 -4.06 7.59
N VAL A 75 5.79 -4.98 8.38
CA VAL A 75 5.99 -6.39 8.02
C VAL A 75 5.03 -7.35 8.74
N ARG A 76 4.07 -6.82 9.51
CA ARG A 76 3.05 -7.62 10.20
C ARG A 76 1.75 -7.67 9.41
N PRO A 77 1.47 -8.77 8.67
CA PRO A 77 0.33 -8.83 7.76
C PRO A 77 -1.03 -8.70 8.46
N ASP A 78 -1.13 -9.12 9.72
CA ASP A 78 -2.32 -8.97 10.55
C ASP A 78 -2.69 -7.50 10.81
N GLN A 79 -1.69 -6.62 10.95
CA GLN A 79 -1.90 -5.19 11.18
C GLN A 79 -2.02 -4.43 9.86
N THR A 80 -1.12 -4.70 8.91
CA THR A 80 -1.04 -3.94 7.67
C THR A 80 -2.25 -4.17 6.76
N ARG A 81 -2.85 -5.37 6.78
CA ARG A 81 -4.08 -5.65 6.00
C ARG A 81 -5.29 -4.88 6.51
N GLN A 82 -5.31 -4.50 7.79
CA GLN A 82 -6.37 -3.68 8.38
C GLN A 82 -6.19 -2.19 8.07
N GLN A 83 -4.94 -1.75 7.81
CA GLN A 83 -4.60 -0.35 7.58
C GLN A 83 -3.72 -0.15 6.33
N PRO A 84 -4.15 -0.63 5.16
CA PRO A 84 -3.24 -0.71 4.03
C PRO A 84 -2.99 0.66 3.37
N GLY A 85 -3.89 1.63 3.56
CA GLY A 85 -3.65 3.03 3.21
C GLY A 85 -2.59 3.71 4.07
N GLN A 86 -2.41 3.28 5.33
CA GLN A 86 -1.30 3.73 6.17
C GLN A 86 0.02 3.13 5.68
N LEU A 87 0.00 1.85 5.29
CA LEU A 87 1.19 1.16 4.78
C LEU A 87 1.79 1.88 3.56
N VAL A 88 0.95 2.28 2.60
CA VAL A 88 1.37 3.03 1.41
C VAL A 88 2.01 4.39 1.76
N LYS A 89 1.59 5.02 2.86
CA LYS A 89 2.14 6.30 3.31
C LYS A 89 3.48 6.15 4.04
N VAL A 90 3.64 5.10 4.84
CA VAL A 90 4.84 4.87 5.67
C VAL A 90 6.01 4.36 4.84
N ILE A 91 5.78 3.42 3.91
CA ILE A 91 6.86 2.74 3.17
C ILE A 91 7.86 3.71 2.51
N PRO A 92 7.46 4.75 1.77
CA PRO A 92 8.42 5.61 1.08
C PRO A 92 9.40 6.31 2.05
N GLN A 93 8.88 6.81 3.17
CA GLN A 93 9.69 7.49 4.20
C GLN A 93 10.57 6.48 4.95
N LEU A 94 10.02 5.32 5.29
CA LEU A 94 10.76 4.23 5.90
C LEU A 94 11.97 3.83 5.05
N ILE A 95 11.75 3.52 3.76
CA ILE A 95 12.81 3.09 2.85
C ILE A 95 13.88 4.18 2.67
N GLN A 96 13.47 5.45 2.57
CA GLN A 96 14.41 6.56 2.48
C GLN A 96 15.28 6.67 3.75
N GLY A 97 14.66 6.60 4.93
CA GLY A 97 15.35 6.64 6.21
C GLY A 97 16.32 5.48 6.40
N LEU A 98 15.88 4.25 6.08
CA LEU A 98 16.73 3.06 6.13
C LEU A 98 17.94 3.19 5.21
N ARG A 99 17.76 3.65 3.97
CA ARG A 99 18.87 3.88 3.01
C ARG A 99 19.86 4.91 3.52
N LYS A 100 19.39 6.05 4.01
CA LYS A 100 20.25 7.10 4.61
C LYS A 100 21.06 6.55 5.79
N GLY A 101 20.43 5.73 6.63
CA GLY A 101 21.11 5.05 7.75
C GLY A 101 22.20 4.09 7.29
N LEU A 102 21.90 3.21 6.33
CA LEU A 102 22.86 2.23 5.81
C LEU A 102 24.05 2.87 5.10
N GLU A 103 23.81 3.94 4.34
CA GLU A 103 24.88 4.72 3.69
C GLU A 103 25.86 5.29 4.71
N ARG A 104 25.34 5.77 5.85
CA ARG A 104 26.15 6.35 6.93
C ARG A 104 27.19 5.39 7.51
N ILE A 105 26.88 4.10 7.56
CA ILE A 105 27.81 3.07 8.06
C ILE A 105 28.59 2.39 6.93
N HIS A 106 28.48 2.90 5.68
CA HIS A 106 29.05 2.32 4.48
C HIS A 106 28.67 0.85 4.28
N PHE A 107 27.39 0.51 4.55
CA PHE A 107 26.91 -0.86 4.37
C PHE A 107 26.95 -1.26 2.88
N PRO A 108 27.35 -2.50 2.53
CA PRO A 108 27.47 -2.90 1.13
C PRO A 108 26.14 -2.79 0.37
N GLN A 109 26.17 -2.05 -0.75
CA GLN A 109 24.97 -1.77 -1.55
C GLN A 109 24.24 -3.05 -2.00
N ALA A 110 24.97 -4.07 -2.45
CA ALA A 110 24.37 -5.34 -2.89
C ALA A 110 23.58 -6.05 -1.76
N GLN A 111 24.07 -5.99 -0.52
CA GLN A 111 23.36 -6.56 0.63
C GLN A 111 22.13 -5.72 1.00
N ALA A 112 22.22 -4.40 0.89
CA ALA A 112 21.08 -3.51 1.11
C ALA A 112 19.97 -3.78 0.09
N GLU A 113 20.33 -3.91 -1.19
CA GLU A 113 19.38 -4.23 -2.28
C GLU A 113 18.70 -5.57 -2.05
N GLN A 114 19.46 -6.61 -1.68
CA GLN A 114 18.89 -7.92 -1.34
C GLN A 114 17.89 -7.83 -0.17
N PHE A 115 18.20 -7.06 0.87
CA PHE A 115 17.26 -6.82 1.97
C PHE A 115 15.99 -6.11 1.51
N PHE A 116 16.12 -5.00 0.76
CA PHE A 116 14.97 -4.22 0.30
C PHE A 116 14.09 -4.99 -0.70
N SER A 117 14.66 -5.87 -1.52
CA SER A 117 13.88 -6.74 -2.41
C SER A 117 13.01 -7.73 -1.62
N GLN A 118 13.56 -8.34 -0.57
CA GLN A 118 12.79 -9.24 0.30
C GLN A 118 11.72 -8.48 1.10
N LEU A 119 12.08 -7.30 1.63
CA LEU A 119 11.14 -6.43 2.33
C LEU A 119 9.97 -5.99 1.44
N PHE A 120 10.24 -5.67 0.17
CA PHE A 120 9.21 -5.34 -0.81
C PHE A 120 8.24 -6.50 -1.05
N ALA A 121 8.72 -7.75 -1.10
CA ALA A 121 7.86 -8.93 -1.22
C ALA A 121 6.93 -9.09 -0.02
N LEU A 122 7.41 -8.83 1.21
CA LEU A 122 6.58 -8.84 2.42
C LEU A 122 5.47 -7.78 2.35
N HIS A 123 5.79 -6.56 1.89
CA HIS A 123 4.80 -5.49 1.78
C HIS A 123 3.72 -5.77 0.74
N GLN A 124 4.06 -6.44 -0.38
CA GLN A 124 3.06 -6.84 -1.38
C GLN A 124 1.96 -7.70 -0.77
N GLY A 125 2.31 -8.71 0.04
CA GLY A 125 1.33 -9.59 0.71
C GLY A 125 0.43 -8.87 1.73
N GLY A 126 0.84 -7.70 2.23
CA GLY A 126 0.03 -6.81 3.05
C GLY A 126 -0.94 -5.96 2.23
N MET A 127 -0.59 -5.65 0.98
CA MET A 127 -1.38 -4.81 0.08
C MET A 127 -2.40 -5.58 -0.76
N GLU A 128 -2.20 -6.88 -0.99
CA GLU A 128 -3.13 -7.74 -1.75
C GLU A 128 -4.57 -7.74 -1.19
N GLY A 129 -4.73 -7.54 0.13
CA GLY A 129 -6.04 -7.34 0.77
C GLY A 129 -6.83 -6.14 0.21
N MET A 130 -6.15 -5.07 -0.22
CA MET A 130 -6.79 -3.93 -0.90
C MET A 130 -7.18 -4.24 -2.33
N SER A 131 -6.34 -4.99 -3.06
CA SER A 131 -6.60 -5.32 -4.47
C SER A 131 -7.86 -6.19 -4.57
N SER A 132 -7.98 -7.16 -3.67
CA SER A 132 -9.19 -7.98 -3.54
C SER A 132 -10.41 -7.14 -3.13
N ALA A 133 -10.31 -6.32 -2.07
CA ALA A 133 -11.43 -5.47 -1.63
C ALA A 133 -11.86 -4.42 -2.67
N ARG A 134 -10.92 -3.83 -3.42
CA ARG A 134 -11.19 -2.89 -4.50
C ARG A 134 -11.80 -3.58 -5.73
N SER A 135 -11.40 -4.82 -6.00
CA SER A 135 -12.00 -5.64 -7.07
C SER A 135 -13.45 -6.04 -6.72
N LEU A 136 -13.74 -6.31 -5.45
CA LEU A 136 -15.11 -6.62 -4.98
C LEU A 136 -16.01 -5.38 -4.87
N ARG A 137 -15.43 -4.18 -4.72
CA ARG A 137 -16.15 -2.89 -4.70
C ARG A 137 -16.19 -2.22 -6.07
N ALA A 138 -15.51 -2.77 -7.07
CA ALA A 138 -15.74 -2.41 -8.46
C ALA A 138 -17.14 -2.90 -8.82
N VAL A 139 -18.08 -1.95 -8.90
CA VAL A 139 -19.42 -2.16 -9.45
C VAL A 139 -19.26 -2.95 -10.75
N PRO A 140 -20.03 -4.05 -10.99
CA PRO A 140 -20.00 -4.70 -12.28
C PRO A 140 -20.37 -3.65 -13.31
N ARG A 141 -19.39 -3.24 -14.11
CA ARG A 141 -19.66 -2.44 -15.29
C ARG A 141 -20.59 -3.32 -16.12
N PRO A 142 -21.80 -2.88 -16.50
CA PRO A 142 -22.57 -3.63 -17.47
C PRO A 142 -21.65 -3.81 -18.69
N ALA A 143 -21.51 -5.05 -19.14
CA ALA A 143 -20.78 -5.38 -20.35
C ALA A 143 -21.49 -4.71 -21.53
N ALA A 144 -21.17 -3.46 -21.79
CA ALA A 144 -21.54 -2.77 -23.00
C ALA A 144 -20.43 -3.03 -24.01
N GLY A 145 -20.73 -3.89 -24.99
CA GLY A 145 -20.04 -3.93 -26.26
C GLY A 145 -19.52 -5.30 -26.67
N THR A 146 -20.41 -6.23 -27.03
CA THR A 146 -20.15 -7.02 -28.23
C THR A 146 -20.02 -6.01 -29.38
N TRP A 147 -18.78 -5.75 -29.80
CA TRP A 147 -18.53 -4.96 -30.99
C TRP A 147 -19.01 -5.77 -32.19
N LEU A 148 -20.11 -5.35 -32.81
CA LEU A 148 -20.54 -5.87 -34.12
C LEU A 148 -20.13 -4.85 -35.19
N ALA A 149 -19.40 -5.31 -36.21
CA ALA A 149 -18.90 -4.47 -37.27
C ALA A 149 -20.05 -3.97 -38.18
N PRO A 150 -19.94 -2.77 -38.81
CA PRO A 150 -21.03 -2.15 -39.57
C PRO A 150 -21.57 -2.94 -40.77
N GLU A 151 -20.91 -4.02 -41.20
CA GLU A 151 -21.35 -4.82 -42.35
C GLU A 151 -22.31 -5.97 -42.01
N GLU A 152 -22.42 -6.41 -40.75
CA GLU A 152 -23.32 -7.52 -40.37
C GLU A 152 -24.78 -7.10 -40.14
N ALA A 153 -25.09 -5.80 -40.13
CA ALA A 153 -26.47 -5.31 -39.99
C ALA A 153 -27.28 -5.36 -41.30
N ARG A 154 -26.65 -5.74 -42.43
CA ARG A 154 -27.24 -5.65 -43.77
C ARG A 154 -27.91 -6.94 -44.23
N ASP A 155 -27.72 -8.03 -43.51
CA ASP A 155 -28.12 -9.38 -43.94
C ASP A 155 -29.32 -9.96 -43.16
N SER A 156 -29.91 -9.16 -42.26
CA SER A 156 -31.17 -9.53 -41.62
C SER A 156 -32.31 -8.93 -42.41
N GLY A 157 -32.72 -9.65 -43.47
CA GLY A 157 -33.84 -9.31 -44.35
C GLY A 157 -35.16 -9.10 -43.59
N PHE A 158 -35.41 -7.86 -43.17
CA PHE A 158 -36.67 -7.40 -42.63
C PHE A 158 -37.25 -6.29 -43.51
N MET A 159 -37.37 -6.58 -44.80
CA MET A 159 -38.35 -5.99 -45.70
C MET A 159 -38.73 -7.08 -46.68
N ASP A 160 -39.83 -7.77 -46.39
CA ASP A 160 -40.77 -8.30 -47.38
C ASP A 160 -41.83 -9.10 -46.61
N ASP A 161 -42.79 -8.41 -46.00
CA ASP A 161 -44.16 -8.89 -46.09
C ASP A 161 -45.15 -7.73 -45.93
N LEU A 162 -45.87 -7.48 -47.03
CA LEU A 162 -47.19 -6.85 -47.14
C LEU A 162 -47.24 -5.35 -46.75
N GLY A 163 -47.25 -4.41 -47.69
CA GLY A 163 -48.09 -4.41 -48.88
C GLY A 163 -49.31 -3.52 -48.64
N GLY A 164 -49.24 -2.30 -49.18
CA GLY A 164 -50.43 -1.56 -49.60
C GLY A 164 -50.98 -0.50 -48.64
N ALA A 165 -50.84 0.73 -49.11
CA ALA A 165 -51.95 1.67 -49.28
C ALA A 165 -52.24 2.68 -48.14
N GLU A 166 -52.06 3.93 -48.55
CA GLU A 166 -52.79 5.15 -48.20
C GLU A 166 -52.38 6.02 -47.01
N ALA A 167 -52.23 7.29 -47.39
CA ALA A 167 -51.96 8.46 -46.60
C ALA A 167 -53.11 8.85 -45.67
N GLY A 168 -52.78 9.51 -44.56
CA GLY A 168 -53.75 10.22 -43.73
C GLY A 168 -53.05 10.88 -42.54
N GLY A 169 -53.08 12.21 -42.50
CA GLY A 169 -52.50 13.00 -41.41
C GLY A 169 -53.19 12.81 -40.06
N GLY A 170 -52.54 13.28 -38.99
CA GLY A 170 -53.15 13.31 -37.66
C GLY A 170 -52.17 13.61 -36.55
N ASP A 171 -52.26 14.85 -36.05
CA ASP A 171 -52.01 15.35 -34.70
C ASP A 171 -51.17 14.56 -33.69
N PHE A 172 -50.15 15.25 -33.15
CA PHE A 172 -49.54 14.96 -31.86
C PHE A 172 -50.47 15.42 -30.74
N ALA A 173 -51.26 14.51 -30.18
CA ALA A 173 -51.98 14.76 -28.93
C ALA A 173 -52.03 13.52 -28.03
N ALA A 174 -51.46 13.70 -26.84
CA ALA A 174 -51.76 13.01 -25.57
C ALA A 174 -51.52 11.50 -25.48
N THR A 175 -50.57 11.12 -24.63
CA THR A 175 -50.83 10.22 -23.49
C THR A 175 -49.72 10.42 -22.45
N VAL A 176 -50.06 11.11 -21.37
CA VAL A 176 -49.31 11.09 -20.11
C VAL A 176 -50.04 10.11 -19.20
N PRO A 177 -49.42 9.04 -18.68
CA PRO A 177 -49.95 8.33 -17.55
C PRO A 177 -49.62 9.09 -16.27
N ALA A 178 -50.66 9.48 -15.55
CA ALA A 178 -50.60 9.96 -14.19
C ALA A 178 -50.22 8.85 -13.21
N ASP A 179 -49.84 9.29 -12.01
CA ASP A 179 -49.78 8.57 -10.73
C ASP A 179 -48.36 8.27 -10.20
N PHE A 180 -47.82 9.25 -9.46
CA PHE A 180 -46.75 9.07 -8.47
C PHE A 180 -47.30 9.50 -7.12
N PRO A 181 -47.58 8.57 -6.18
CA PRO A 181 -47.86 8.95 -4.81
C PRO A 181 -46.54 9.39 -4.13
N SER A 182 -46.57 10.62 -3.63
CA SER A 182 -45.55 11.22 -2.78
C SER A 182 -45.86 10.87 -1.33
N GLU A 183 -45.01 10.12 -0.64
CA GLU A 183 -44.90 10.27 0.82
C GLU A 183 -43.61 9.65 1.36
N PHE A 184 -42.73 10.52 1.83
CA PHE A 184 -41.67 10.22 2.78
C PHE A 184 -42.23 10.36 4.21
N PRO A 185 -41.67 9.64 5.18
CA PRO A 185 -41.41 10.34 6.43
C PRO A 185 -39.97 10.19 6.91
N ALA A 186 -39.38 11.33 7.28
CA ALA A 186 -38.22 11.43 8.14
C ALA A 186 -38.66 11.49 9.62
N THR A 187 -38.03 10.64 10.43
CA THR A 187 -37.48 10.88 11.79
C THR A 187 -38.36 11.44 12.93
N VAL A 188 -38.56 10.61 13.99
CA VAL A 188 -38.20 10.70 15.47
C VAL A 188 -38.39 12.06 16.20
N PRO A 189 -38.49 12.24 17.56
CA PRO A 189 -38.58 11.41 18.80
C PRO A 189 -39.88 11.72 19.61
N MET A 190 -40.18 11.25 20.84
CA MET A 190 -39.46 11.18 22.12
C MET A 190 -40.15 10.21 23.09
#